data_AF-A0A1H6P6X1-F1
#
_entry.id   AF-A0A1H6P6X1-F1
#
_cell.length_a   1.000
_cell.length_b   1.000
_cell.length_c   1.000
_cell.angle_alpha   90.00
_cell.angle_beta   90.00
_cell.angle_gamma   90.00
#
_symmetry.space_group_name_H-M   'P 1'
#
loop_
_entity.id
_entity.type
_entity.pdbx_description
1 polymer ?
#
loop_
_entity_poly.entity_id
_entity_poly.type
_entity_poly.pdbx_seq_one_letter_code
_entity_poly.pdbx_strand_id
1 'polypeptide(L)' 'VVSNLSDIITVLTRGKVLAEGSYADLTKDERVKEAYLGAGHG' A
#
# COMPACT_ATOMS: atom_id res chain seq x y z
N VAL A 1 18.34 -14.13 -10.44
CA VAL A 1 17.21 -15.09 -10.47
C VAL A 1 16.66 -15.20 -9.05
N VAL A 2 15.33 -15.07 -8.87
CA VAL A 2 14.56 -14.92 -7.60
C VAL A 2 14.25 -13.49 -7.07
N SER A 3 14.13 -12.48 -7.93
CA SER A 3 13.57 -11.16 -7.52
C SER A 3 12.16 -10.90 -8.04
N ASN A 4 11.44 -11.96 -8.40
CA ASN A 4 10.12 -11.86 -9.04
C ASN A 4 9.07 -12.75 -8.35
N LEU A 5 9.24 -12.99 -7.05
CA LEU A 5 8.24 -13.68 -6.25
C LEU A 5 7.42 -12.65 -5.47
N SER A 6 6.56 -11.96 -6.21
CA SER A 6 5.23 -11.57 -5.74
C SER A 6 5.13 -10.95 -4.34
N ASP A 7 5.67 -9.76 -4.13
CA ASP A 7 5.23 -8.91 -3.02
C ASP A 7 3.97 -8.14 -3.46
N ILE A 8 2.85 -8.86 -3.61
CA ILE A 8 1.53 -8.22 -3.67
C ILE A 8 1.21 -7.81 -2.24
N ILE A 9 1.19 -6.52 -2.00
CA ILE A 9 0.88 -5.91 -0.71
C ILE A 9 -0.57 -5.45 -0.77
N THR A 10 -1.37 -5.80 0.24
CA THR A 10 -2.74 -5.32 0.40
C THR A 10 -2.77 -4.29 1.52
N VAL A 11 -3.17 -3.06 1.17
CA VAL A 11 -3.31 -1.95 2.13
C VAL A 11 -4.76 -1.90 2.61
N LEU A 12 -4.96 -1.98 3.92
CA LEU A 12 -6.27 -1.94 4.56
C LEU A 12 -6.46 -0.63 5.32
N THR A 13 -7.62 -0.01 5.15
CA THR A 13 -8.04 1.14 5.96
C THR A 13 -9.49 0.97 6.41
N ARG A 14 -9.76 1.19 7.71
CA ARG A 14 -11.11 1.10 8.29
C ARG A 14 -11.89 -0.17 7.91
N GLY A 15 -11.19 -1.31 7.83
CA GLY A 15 -11.79 -2.61 7.49
C GLY A 15 -12.09 -2.82 6.00
N LYS A 16 -11.60 -1.96 5.10
CA LYS A 16 -11.75 -2.09 3.65
C LYS A 16 -10.38 -2.07 2.97
N VAL A 17 -10.29 -2.76 1.83
CA VAL A 17 -9.11 -2.69 0.95
C VAL A 17 -9.05 -1.30 0.32
N LEU A 18 -7.93 -0.62 0.55
CA LEU A 18 -7.62 0.69 -0.02
C LEU A 18 -6.90 0.54 -1.37
N ALA A 19 -5.90 -0.33 -1.41
CA ALA A 19 -5.09 -0.61 -2.59
C ALA A 19 -4.43 -1.99 -2.48
N GLU A 20 -4.19 -2.64 -3.61
CA GLU A 20 -3.50 -3.93 -3.70
C GLU A 20 -2.56 -3.91 -4.90
N GLY A 21 -1.31 -4.34 -4.70
CA GLY A 21 -0.33 -4.36 -5.78
C GLY A 21 1.10 -4.42 -5.27
N SER A 22 2.07 -4.28 -6.16
CA SER A 22 3.48 -4.25 -5.75
C SER A 22 3.81 -2.98 -4.99
N TYR A 23 4.78 -3.07 -4.07
CA TYR A 23 5.32 -1.90 -3.38
C TYR A 23 5.64 -0.75 -4.35
N ALA A 24 6.27 -1.03 -5.49
CA ALA A 24 6.65 0.00 -6.46
C ALA A 24 5.45 0.75 -7.06
N ASP A 25 4.31 0.08 -7.24
CA ASP A 25 3.07 0.68 -7.72
C ASP A 25 2.34 1.42 -6.59
N LEU A 26 2.27 0.82 -5.40
CA LEU A 26 1.60 1.40 -4.24
C LEU A 26 2.32 2.64 -3.71
N THR A 27 3.66 2.70 -3.77
CA THR A 27 4.41 3.89 -3.36
C THR A 27 4.13 5.10 -4.26
N LYS A 28 3.61 4.88 -5.47
CA LYS A 28 3.20 5.95 -6.38
C LYS A 28 1.75 6.37 -6.14
N ASP A 29 0.93 5.47 -5.60
CA ASP A 29 -0.47 5.73 -5.28
C ASP A 29 -0.59 6.76 -4.16
N GLU A 30 -1.20 7.89 -4.48
CA GLU A 30 -1.44 8.97 -3.52
C GLU A 30 -2.32 8.52 -2.35
N ARG A 31 -3.23 7.57 -2.56
CA ARG A 31 -4.09 7.03 -1.49
C ARG A 31 -3.28 6.30 -0.42
N VAL A 32 -2.24 5.59 -0.85
CA VAL A 32 -1.33 4.86 0.05
C VAL A 32 -0.46 5.85 0.82
N LYS A 33 0.04 6.89 0.14
CA LYS A 33 0.80 7.97 0.79
C LYS A 33 -0.04 8.68 1.84
N GLU A 34 -1.28 9.07 1.51
CA GLU A 34 -2.20 9.71 2.44
C GLU A 34 -2.54 8.80 3.63
N ALA A 35 -2.72 7.50 3.40
CA ALA A 35 -2.96 6.55 4.49
C ALA A 35 -1.74 6.36 5.40
N TYR A 36 -0.51 6.45 4.88
CA TYR A 36 0.72 6.29 5.66
C TYR A 36 1.15 7.60 6.36
N LEU A 37 0.93 8.74 5.72
CA LEU A 37 1.31 10.07 6.22
C LEU A 37 0.22 10.71 7.10
N GLY A 38 -1.05 10.37 6.88
CA GLY A 38 -2.21 10.94 7.57
C GLY A 38 -2.78 10.09 8.72
N ALA A 39 -2.34 8.83 8.90
CA ALA A 39 -2.85 7.96 9.97
C ALA A 39 -2.12 8.13 11.33
N GLY A 40 -1.19 9.09 11.44
CA GLY A 40 -0.44 9.39 12.67
C GLY A 40 -1.03 10.50 13.55
N HIS A 41 -2.23 11.01 13.25
CA HIS A 41 -2.88 12.04 14.06
C HIS A 41 -4.29 11.59 14.46
N GLY A 42 -4.38 11.01 15.66
CA GLY A 42 -5.61 10.63 16.36
C GLY A 42 -5.26 10.19 17.77
#